data_AF-A0A7S0R837-F1
#
_entry.id   AF-A0A7S0R837-F1
#
_cell.length_a   1.000
_cell.length_b   1.000
_cell.length_c   1.000
_cell.angle_alpha   90.00
_cell.angle_beta   90.00
_cell.angle_gamma   90.00
#
_symmetry.space_group_name_H-M   'P 1'
#
loop_
_entity.id
_entity.type
_entity.pdbx_description
1 polymer ?
#
loop_
_entity_poly.entity_id
_entity_poly.type
_entity_poly.pdbx_seq_one_letter_code
_entity_poly.pdbx_strand_id
1 'polypeptide(L)'
;VEGRILNHSTVQPALFTSLSACTQLTHLGLRWMRLDPAAAQQQAELLPQCASSLTSLELTHCPQALMLIGALAGQLTSLDWPEFAPPTGWEAAVAACTRLEEVRLGKVEGRAW
;
A
#
# COMPACT_ATOMS: atom_id res chain seq x y z
N VAL A 1 3.50 -3.38 -15.23
CA VAL A 1 2.51 -2.28 -15.32
C VAL A 1 2.56 -1.54 -13.99
N GLU A 2 2.82 -0.23 -13.98
CA GLU A 2 2.77 0.56 -12.74
C GLU A 2 1.36 1.15 -12.57
N GLY A 3 0.67 0.78 -11.49
CA GLY A 3 -0.62 1.37 -11.12
C GLY A 3 -0.42 2.45 -10.06
N ARG A 4 -0.62 3.72 -10.41
CA ARG A 4 -0.62 4.84 -9.46
C ARG A 4 -2.02 5.39 -9.32
N ILE A 5 -2.55 5.40 -8.10
CA ILE A 5 -3.87 5.96 -7.82
C ILE A 5 -3.68 7.26 -7.06
N LEU A 6 -3.95 8.37 -7.76
CA LEU A 6 -3.91 9.72 -7.23
C LEU A 6 -5.37 10.16 -7.06
N ASN A 7 -5.99 9.88 -5.92
CA ASN A 7 -7.38 10.31 -5.71
C ASN A 7 -7.63 10.72 -4.26
N HIS A 8 -8.20 11.90 -4.08
CA HIS A 8 -8.63 12.46 -2.77
C HIS A 8 -9.92 11.83 -2.24
N SER A 9 -10.31 10.67 -2.75
CA SER A 9 -11.62 10.04 -2.52
C SER A 9 -11.46 8.72 -1.77
N THR A 10 -12.46 8.36 -0.96
CA THR A 10 -12.54 7.08 -0.25
C THR A 10 -12.32 5.92 -1.21
N VAL A 11 -11.46 4.96 -0.84
CA VAL A 11 -11.17 3.81 -1.70
C VAL A 11 -12.41 2.92 -1.79
N GLN A 12 -13.04 2.90 -2.96
CA GLN A 12 -14.19 2.04 -3.19
C GLN A 12 -13.75 0.57 -3.25
N PRO A 13 -14.53 -0.38 -2.70
CA PRO A 13 -14.25 -1.82 -2.77
C PRO A 13 -13.98 -2.30 -4.21
N ALA A 14 -14.67 -1.70 -5.19
CA ALA A 14 -14.51 -2.00 -6.62
C ALA A 14 -13.07 -1.82 -7.14
N LEU A 15 -12.26 -1.00 -6.46
CA LEU A 15 -10.88 -0.75 -6.85
C LEU A 15 -10.02 -2.01 -6.65
N PHE A 16 -10.18 -2.71 -5.52
CA PHE A 16 -9.50 -3.96 -5.25
C PHE A 16 -10.00 -5.11 -6.12
N THR A 17 -11.30 -5.11 -6.43
CA THR A 17 -11.85 -6.01 -7.43
C THR A 17 -11.22 -5.77 -8.81
N SER A 18 -10.95 -4.52 -9.17
CA SER A 18 -10.27 -4.19 -10.43
C SER A 18 -8.79 -4.58 -10.40
N LEU A 19 -8.11 -4.46 -9.24
CA LEU A 19 -6.74 -4.93 -9.06
C LEU A 19 -6.62 -6.45 -9.22
N SER A 20 -7.68 -7.23 -8.94
CA SER A 20 -7.69 -8.68 -9.17
C SER A 20 -7.52 -9.09 -10.63
N ALA A 21 -7.87 -8.19 -11.56
CA ALA A 21 -7.62 -8.38 -12.99
C ALA A 21 -6.17 -8.07 -13.39
N CYS A 22 -5.39 -7.45 -12.50
CA CYS A 22 -4.02 -7.01 -12.78
C CYS A 22 -3.00 -8.07 -12.31
N THR A 23 -2.90 -9.18 -13.04
CA THR A 23 -2.01 -10.31 -12.70
C THR A 23 -0.51 -9.98 -12.74
N GLN A 24 -0.11 -8.87 -13.37
CA GLN A 24 1.28 -8.40 -13.48
C GLN A 24 1.55 -7.11 -12.71
N LEU A 25 0.70 -6.77 -11.75
CA LEU A 25 0.90 -5.58 -10.93
C LEU A 25 1.99 -5.84 -9.89
N THR A 26 3.17 -5.30 -10.14
CA THR A 26 4.31 -5.42 -9.23
C THR A 26 4.44 -4.26 -8.26
N HIS A 27 3.86 -3.10 -8.61
CA HIS A 27 3.93 -1.87 -7.83
C HIS A 27 2.55 -1.22 -7.71
N LEU A 28 2.19 -0.84 -6.48
CA LEU A 28 0.94 -0.16 -6.14
C LEU A 28 1.24 1.08 -5.31
N GLY A 29 0.85 2.24 -5.83
CA GLY A 29 0.93 3.50 -5.09
C GLY A 29 -0.45 3.95 -4.62
N LEU A 30 -0.63 4.08 -3.31
CA LEU A 30 -1.81 4.63 -2.66
C LEU A 30 -1.44 5.96 -2.01
N ARG A 31 -1.94 7.05 -2.58
CA ARG A 31 -1.63 8.40 -2.10
C ARG A 31 -2.90 9.17 -1.74
N TRP A 32 -2.89 9.82 -0.58
CA TRP A 32 -3.98 10.64 -0.04
C TRP A 32 -5.30 9.87 0.08
N MET A 33 -5.21 8.57 0.35
CA MET A 33 -6.38 7.71 0.43
C MET A 33 -6.84 7.58 1.88
N ARG A 34 -8.09 7.98 2.11
CA ARG A 34 -8.77 7.71 3.36
C ARG A 34 -9.50 6.38 3.22
N LEU A 35 -9.00 5.35 3.89
CA LEU A 35 -9.70 4.07 3.97
C LEU A 35 -10.63 4.14 5.18
N ASP A 36 -11.90 3.81 4.99
CA ASP A 36 -12.77 3.50 6.12
C ASP A 36 -12.19 2.27 6.85
N PRO A 37 -12.13 2.22 8.19
CA PRO A 37 -11.49 1.10 8.92
C PRO A 37 -12.11 -0.27 8.59
N ALA A 38 -13.43 -0.36 8.44
CA ALA A 38 -14.09 -1.61 8.09
C ALA A 38 -13.78 -2.00 6.64
N ALA A 39 -13.77 -1.03 5.73
CA ALA A 39 -13.34 -1.25 4.35
C ALA A 39 -11.86 -1.64 4.27
N ALA A 40 -10.97 -1.01 5.03
CA ALA A 40 -9.54 -1.31 5.06
C ALA A 40 -9.28 -2.76 5.46
N GLN A 41 -10.04 -3.27 6.44
CA GLN A 41 -9.94 -4.65 6.87
C GLN A 41 -10.39 -5.64 5.79
N GLN A 42 -11.55 -5.41 5.19
CA GLN A 42 -12.02 -6.24 4.07
C GLN A 42 -11.05 -6.20 2.89
N GLN A 43 -10.47 -5.04 2.60
CA GLN A 43 -9.52 -4.86 1.51
C GLN A 43 -8.18 -5.54 1.82
N ALA A 44 -7.71 -5.50 3.07
CA ALA A 44 -6.53 -6.23 3.51
C ALA A 44 -6.69 -7.76 3.33
N GLU A 45 -7.89 -8.32 3.49
CA GLU A 45 -8.13 -9.75 3.24
C GLU A 45 -8.15 -10.12 1.74
N LEU A 46 -8.59 -9.20 0.89
CA LEU A 46 -8.71 -9.41 -0.56
C LEU A 46 -7.40 -9.12 -1.29
N LEU A 47 -6.60 -8.18 -0.80
CA LEU A 47 -5.41 -7.67 -1.47
C LEU A 47 -4.37 -8.76 -1.80
N PRO A 48 -4.03 -9.71 -0.90
CA PRO A 48 -3.08 -10.79 -1.21
C PRO A 48 -3.59 -11.74 -2.30
N GLN A 49 -4.92 -11.92 -2.38
CA GLN A 49 -5.55 -12.80 -3.37
C GLN A 49 -5.56 -12.15 -4.76
N CYS A 50 -5.75 -10.84 -4.79
CA CYS A 50 -5.91 -10.07 -6.02
C CYS A 50 -4.57 -9.59 -6.60
N ALA A 51 -3.56 -9.38 -5.74
CA ALA A 51 -2.29 -8.76 -6.10
C ALA A 51 -1.11 -9.70 -5.77
N SER A 52 -1.21 -10.96 -6.18
CA SER A 52 -0.20 -12.00 -5.86
C SER A 52 1.21 -11.72 -6.42
N SER A 53 1.31 -10.85 -7.44
CA SER A 53 2.58 -10.39 -8.00
C SER A 53 3.09 -9.07 -7.43
N LEU A 54 2.37 -8.48 -6.47
CA LEU A 54 2.73 -7.19 -5.89
C LEU A 54 3.90 -7.35 -4.93
N THR A 55 5.00 -6.67 -5.24
CA THR A 55 6.22 -6.69 -4.43
C THR A 55 6.60 -5.32 -3.91
N SER A 56 6.04 -4.25 -4.47
CA SER A 56 6.33 -2.89 -4.08
C SER A 56 5.06 -2.11 -3.73
N LEU A 57 5.08 -1.44 -2.58
CA LEU A 57 3.96 -0.65 -2.07
C LEU A 57 4.44 0.75 -1.72
N GLU A 58 3.78 1.77 -2.25
CA GLU A 58 3.99 3.17 -1.89
C GLU A 58 2.77 3.71 -1.15
N LEU A 59 2.96 4.28 0.03
CA LEU A 59 1.89 4.76 0.90
C LEU A 59 2.15 6.21 1.32
N THR A 60 1.34 7.14 0.83
CA THR A 60 1.45 8.56 1.18
C THR A 60 0.15 9.07 1.76
N HIS A 61 0.16 9.64 2.96
CA HIS A 61 -1.03 10.19 3.64
C HIS A 61 -2.18 9.18 3.75
N CYS A 62 -1.86 7.95 4.15
CA CYS A 62 -2.79 6.83 4.26
C CYS A 62 -2.74 6.23 5.69
N PRO A 63 -3.43 6.82 6.68
CA PRO A 63 -3.25 6.43 8.09
C PRO A 63 -3.71 5.01 8.41
N GLN A 64 -4.63 4.43 7.62
CA GLN A 64 -5.09 3.04 7.77
C GLN A 64 -4.27 2.04 6.94
N ALA A 65 -3.24 2.48 6.22
CA ALA A 65 -2.49 1.60 5.32
C ALA A 65 -1.56 0.61 6.01
N LEU A 66 -1.36 0.73 7.34
CA LEU A 66 -0.66 -0.29 8.13
C LEU A 66 -1.28 -1.69 7.99
N MET A 67 -2.62 -1.75 7.88
CA MET A 67 -3.31 -3.02 7.66
C MET A 67 -2.97 -3.66 6.32
N LEU A 68 -2.72 -2.83 5.29
CA LEU A 68 -2.36 -3.30 3.96
C LEU A 68 -0.92 -3.83 3.92
N ILE A 69 0.01 -3.20 4.66
CA ILE A 69 1.36 -3.71 4.83
C ILE A 69 1.31 -5.10 5.48
N GLY A 70 0.56 -5.24 6.58
CA GLY A 70 0.40 -6.52 7.26
C GLY A 70 -0.16 -7.62 6.36
N ALA A 71 -1.18 -7.30 5.55
CA ALA A 71 -1.74 -8.23 4.59
C ALA A 71 -0.73 -8.70 3.53
N LEU A 72 0.13 -7.80 3.07
CA LEU A 72 1.11 -8.05 2.01
C LEU A 72 2.50 -8.46 2.54
N ALA A 73 2.62 -8.67 3.85
CA ALA A 73 3.90 -8.89 4.51
C ALA A 73 4.67 -10.11 3.95
N GLY A 74 3.95 -11.13 3.49
CA GLY A 74 4.56 -12.34 2.90
C GLY A 74 5.15 -12.15 1.49
N GLN A 75 4.96 -11.00 0.85
CA GLN A 75 5.34 -10.77 -0.56
C GLN A 75 6.03 -9.44 -0.84
N LEU A 76 5.90 -8.43 0.02
CA LEU A 76 6.57 -7.14 -0.17
C LEU A 76 8.09 -7.27 -0.08
N THR A 77 8.77 -6.76 -1.11
CA THR A 77 10.22 -6.58 -1.17
C THR A 77 10.62 -5.12 -1.05
N SER A 78 9.72 -4.18 -1.38
CA SER A 78 9.98 -2.74 -1.30
C SER A 78 8.78 -2.02 -0.69
N LEU A 79 9.06 -1.17 0.30
CA LEU A 79 8.07 -0.30 0.93
C LEU A 79 8.56 1.14 0.86
N ASP A 80 7.76 2.00 0.24
CA ASP A 80 8.00 3.43 0.17
C ASP A 80 6.97 4.18 1.03
N TRP A 81 7.46 4.89 2.04
CA TRP A 81 6.66 5.70 2.94
C TRP A 81 7.23 7.12 2.98
N PRO A 82 6.78 8.00 2.08
CA PRO A 82 7.42 9.30 1.94
C PRO A 82 7.07 10.35 3.00
N GLU A 83 6.25 9.99 3.98
CA GLU A 83 5.97 10.86 5.12
C GLU A 83 7.15 10.87 6.11
N PHE A 84 7.39 12.03 6.72
CA PHE A 84 8.49 12.24 7.66
C PHE A 84 8.32 11.46 8.97
N ALA A 85 7.09 11.07 9.29
CA ALA A 85 6.76 10.32 10.50
C ALA A 85 5.79 9.19 10.12
N PRO A 86 6.23 7.93 10.10
CA PRO A 86 5.33 6.81 9.94
C PRO A 86 4.41 6.67 11.18
N PRO A 87 3.20 6.12 11.01
CA PRO A 87 2.22 6.02 12.09
C PRO A 87 2.64 5.01 13.17
N THR A 88 2.07 5.15 14.37
CA THR A 88 2.28 4.21 15.48
C THR A 88 1.96 2.78 15.05
N GLY A 89 2.89 1.85 15.32
CA GLY A 89 2.74 0.44 14.96
C GLY A 89 3.30 0.05 13.58
N TRP A 90 3.86 1.00 12.82
CA TRP A 90 4.50 0.70 11.53
C TRP A 90 5.70 -0.25 11.67
N GLU A 91 6.47 -0.15 12.74
CA GLU A 91 7.62 -1.04 13.01
C GLU A 91 7.21 -2.50 13.06
N ALA A 92 6.09 -2.80 13.71
CA ALA A 92 5.56 -4.17 13.78
C ALA A 92 5.08 -4.65 12.40
N ALA A 93 4.45 -3.77 11.62
CA ALA A 93 4.02 -4.09 10.26
C ALA A 93 5.22 -4.35 9.32
N VAL A 94 6.27 -3.55 9.42
CA VAL A 94 7.53 -3.73 8.68
C VAL A 94 8.25 -5.00 9.14
N ALA A 95 8.32 -5.25 10.44
CA ALA A 95 8.93 -6.47 10.98
C ALA A 95 8.19 -7.76 10.53
N ALA A 96 6.87 -7.67 10.27
CA ALA A 96 6.12 -8.79 9.70
C ALA A 96 6.51 -9.09 8.25
N CYS A 97 7.08 -8.10 7.52
CA CYS A 97 7.46 -8.25 6.12
C CYS A 97 8.81 -8.99 5.99
N THR A 98 8.75 -10.32 5.99
CA THR A 98 9.97 -11.17 6.00
C THR A 98 10.78 -11.15 4.71
N ARG A 99 10.19 -10.63 3.62
CA ARG A 99 10.84 -10.52 2.30
C ARG A 99 11.27 -9.11 1.96
N LEU A 100 11.12 -8.16 2.89
CA LEU A 100 11.40 -6.76 2.64
C LEU A 100 12.90 -6.53 2.52
N GLU A 101 13.32 -6.04 1.36
CA GLU A 101 14.72 -5.74 1.03
C GLU A 101 15.00 -4.24 1.13
N GLU A 102 13.99 -3.42 0.84
CA GLU A 102 14.13 -1.96 0.80
C GLU A 102 12.98 -1.26 1.54
N VAL A 103 13.34 -0.35 2.43
CA VAL A 103 12.40 0.60 3.06
C VAL A 103 12.88 2.01 2.77
N ARG A 104 12.07 2.78 2.05
CA ARG A 104 12.31 4.20 1.79
C ARG A 104 11.44 5.03 2.71
N LEU A 105 12.08 5.87 3.51
CA LEU A 105 11.42 6.83 4.38
C LEU A 105 11.78 8.23 3.93
N GLY A 106 10.80 9.13 3.93
CA GLY A 106 11.03 10.56 3.74
C GLY A 106 10.64 11.12 2.37
N LYS A 107 10.71 12.44 2.27
CA LYS A 107 10.04 13.29 1.27
C LYS A 107 10.09 12.72 -0.15
N VAL A 108 8.91 12.45 -0.76
CA VAL A 108 8.82 12.50 -2.22
C VAL A 108 9.22 13.92 -2.60
N GLU A 109 10.38 14.10 -3.20
CA GLU A 109 10.68 15.32 -3.94
C GLU A 109 9.75 15.37 -5.16
N GLY A 110 8.48 15.68 -4.91
CA GLY A 110 7.52 15.96 -5.95
C GLY A 110 7.89 17.28 -6.58
N ARG A 111 8.44 17.24 -7.79
CA ARG A 111 8.26 18.36 -8.72
C ARG A 111 6.76 18.62 -8.83
N ALA A 112 6.39 19.87 -8.62
CA ALA A 112 5.07 20.39 -8.97
C ALA A 112 4.78 20.06 -10.44
N TRP A 113 3.61 19.47 -10.69
CA TRP A 113 2.94 19.50 -11.98
C TRP A 113 1.73 20.40 -11.82
#